data_AF-A0A946Y512-F1
#
_entry.id   AF-A0A946Y512-F1
#
_cell.length_a   1.000
_cell.length_b   1.000
_cell.length_c   1.000
_cell.angle_alpha   90.00
_cell.angle_beta   90.00
_cell.angle_gamma   90.00
#
_symmetry.space_group_name_H-M   'P 1'
#
loop_
_entity.id
_entity.type
_entity.pdbx_description
1 polymer ?
#
loop_
_entity_poly.entity_id
_entity_poly.type
_entity_poly.pdbx_seq_one_letter_code
_entity_poly.pdbx_strand_id
1 'polypeptide(L)'
;MRWSSNASLILLLAAAQGCGDGKPSPASTHSIAPDHPHIRYTGRWNVDDASLPWVAWQGSTVTLRFRGSALVADLDVGALPENYRVVIDGVPEPQYRTLPAGRQAVTLASGLEAGAEHSILLMKETYAGTRTTIHGFTLTGTEILPLPPKRGRRIAFFGDSNMEGYSLYSEKDHGAVGTYYAYPATIARMLDADMHLQAVAGATLAGGGGNDVLTFIYAEEKLADDINYRSGFAPQVIVINAGANDISKLPAAVRKQNIKQRYRTVIAELRRVYGEAPHIILYNAYSWDQHEPANYSHELVDELGGNLSVFIFPWCWEQWHGDMVDHAGQAERLAAYIGSLNLGFVVKQPPEVITGYGKGFDFANGSFEGGARDGYGGFGWRYFEDGVKRVHDPKNAADGAYFIRLEKGEQVHQCVDASGDFSPGPANPGQRYTVTAAIRSTGSAATVAIGADFEGQDLYKRENFVARQFSVAPEWRNYSAEFSAPPGSWKIYIS
;
A
#
# COMPACT_ATOMS: atom_id res chain seq x y z
N MET A 1 -17.96 14.52 14.23
CA MET A 1 -19.06 13.52 14.24
C MET A 1 -18.52 12.26 14.88
N ARG A 2 -19.09 11.87 16.04
CA ARG A 2 -18.60 10.77 16.86
C ARG A 2 -18.99 9.43 16.23
N TRP A 3 -18.02 8.60 15.90
CA TRP A 3 -18.22 7.17 15.68
C TRP A 3 -17.90 6.47 17.00
N SER A 4 -18.94 6.05 17.73
CA SER A 4 -18.80 5.18 18.89
C SER A 4 -18.82 3.73 18.40
N SER A 5 -17.66 3.07 18.42
CA SER A 5 -17.55 1.62 18.25
C SER A 5 -17.88 0.92 19.57
N ASN A 6 -19.16 0.66 19.81
CA ASN A 6 -19.58 -0.32 20.79
C ASN A 6 -19.76 -1.67 20.09
N ALA A 7 -18.73 -2.50 20.12
CA ALA A 7 -18.87 -3.92 19.86
C ALA A 7 -19.54 -4.57 21.08
N SER A 8 -20.87 -4.54 21.13
CA SER A 8 -21.65 -5.37 22.04
C SER A 8 -21.75 -6.77 21.45
N LEU A 9 -21.05 -7.72 22.06
CA LEU A 9 -21.26 -9.14 21.86
C LEU A 9 -22.66 -9.49 22.40
N ILE A 10 -23.69 -9.41 21.57
CA ILE A 10 -25.04 -9.88 21.91
C ILE A 10 -25.05 -11.39 21.75
N LEU A 11 -24.89 -12.11 22.86
CA LEU A 11 -25.22 -13.53 22.96
C LEU A 11 -26.75 -13.65 23.00
N LEU A 12 -27.39 -13.80 21.85
CA LEU A 12 -28.83 -14.11 21.76
C LEU A 12 -29.03 -15.60 22.07
N LEU A 13 -29.41 -15.89 23.32
CA LEU A 13 -30.05 -17.16 23.68
C LEU A 13 -31.43 -17.23 23.00
N ALA A 14 -31.49 -17.88 21.84
CA ALA A 14 -32.76 -18.21 21.21
C ALA A 14 -33.41 -19.37 21.98
N ALA A 15 -34.58 -19.10 22.57
CA ALA A 15 -35.45 -20.11 23.13
C ALA A 15 -35.96 -21.03 22.00
N ALA A 16 -35.78 -22.34 22.17
CA ALA A 16 -36.31 -23.34 21.26
C ALA A 16 -37.84 -23.37 21.33
N GLN A 17 -38.50 -22.94 20.25
CA GLN A 17 -39.88 -23.31 19.94
C GLN A 17 -39.86 -24.01 18.59
N GLY A 18 -40.10 -25.32 18.63
CA GLY A 18 -40.11 -26.17 17.45
C GLY A 18 -41.33 -25.91 16.56
N CYS A 19 -41.11 -25.93 15.26
CA CYS A 19 -41.99 -26.54 14.26
C CYS A 19 -41.25 -26.59 12.91
N GLY A 20 -41.07 -27.80 12.36
CA GLY A 20 -40.66 -28.05 10.97
C GLY A 20 -39.30 -28.74 10.82
N ASP A 21 -39.28 -30.07 10.87
CA ASP A 21 -38.16 -30.92 10.41
C ASP A 21 -37.99 -30.86 8.89
N GLY A 22 -37.64 -29.68 8.37
CA GLY A 22 -37.01 -29.56 7.06
C GLY A 22 -35.51 -29.69 7.25
N LYS A 23 -34.95 -30.91 7.14
CA LYS A 23 -33.50 -31.05 6.95
C LYS A 23 -33.12 -30.14 5.77
N PRO A 24 -32.21 -29.16 5.91
CA PRO A 24 -31.72 -28.43 4.76
C PRO A 24 -31.18 -29.48 3.77
N SER A 25 -31.71 -29.47 2.55
CA SER A 25 -31.26 -30.36 1.48
C SER A 25 -29.74 -30.20 1.37
N PRO A 26 -28.96 -31.29 1.22
CA PRO A 26 -27.51 -31.17 1.08
C PRO A 26 -27.22 -30.21 -0.08
N ALA A 27 -26.48 -29.14 0.21
CA ALA A 27 -26.17 -28.12 -0.78
C ALA A 27 -25.49 -28.79 -1.98
N SER A 28 -26.08 -28.63 -3.16
CA SER A 28 -25.53 -29.16 -4.40
C SER A 28 -24.23 -28.46 -4.75
N THR A 29 -23.31 -29.23 -5.31
CA THR A 29 -22.04 -28.72 -5.80
C THR A 29 -22.12 -28.52 -7.31
N HIS A 30 -21.70 -27.35 -7.78
CA HIS A 30 -21.76 -26.94 -9.18
C HIS A 30 -20.37 -26.55 -9.67
N SER A 31 -19.98 -27.06 -10.84
CA SER A 31 -18.79 -26.58 -11.54
C SER A 31 -19.14 -25.34 -12.35
N ILE A 32 -18.28 -24.32 -12.27
CA ILE A 32 -18.41 -23.03 -12.94
C ILE A 32 -17.19 -22.86 -13.84
N ALA A 33 -17.42 -22.64 -15.13
CA ALA A 33 -16.37 -22.41 -16.10
C ALA A 33 -15.70 -21.03 -15.89
N PRO A 34 -14.39 -20.87 -16.20
CA PRO A 34 -13.69 -19.60 -16.09
C PRO A 34 -14.31 -18.45 -16.90
N ASP A 35 -14.90 -18.75 -18.06
CA ASP A 35 -15.55 -17.79 -18.95
C ASP A 35 -16.99 -17.42 -18.54
N HIS A 36 -17.45 -17.87 -17.36
CA HIS A 36 -18.79 -17.55 -16.90
C HIS A 36 -19.01 -16.02 -16.84
N PRO A 37 -20.12 -15.49 -17.41
CA PRO A 37 -20.31 -14.05 -17.65
C PRO A 37 -20.43 -13.20 -16.37
N HIS A 38 -20.47 -13.83 -15.20
CA HIS A 38 -20.56 -13.17 -13.90
C HIS A 38 -19.26 -13.23 -13.10
N ILE A 39 -18.20 -13.77 -13.69
CA ILE A 39 -16.84 -13.68 -13.18
C ILE A 39 -16.19 -12.44 -13.79
N ARG A 40 -15.49 -11.66 -12.97
CA ARG A 40 -14.75 -10.48 -13.41
C ARG A 40 -13.27 -10.64 -13.14
N TYR A 41 -12.51 -10.59 -14.23
CA TYR A 41 -11.07 -10.45 -14.25
C TYR A 41 -10.72 -8.96 -14.33
N THR A 42 -9.92 -8.47 -13.38
CA THR A 42 -9.40 -7.09 -13.35
C THR A 42 -7.88 -7.13 -13.21
N GLY A 43 -7.18 -6.26 -13.92
CA GLY A 43 -5.73 -6.34 -14.10
C GLY A 43 -5.36 -6.88 -15.49
N ARG A 44 -4.08 -7.15 -15.71
CA ARG A 44 -3.54 -7.54 -17.02
C ARG A 44 -3.68 -9.05 -17.24
N TRP A 45 -4.93 -9.52 -17.28
CA TRP A 45 -5.29 -10.91 -17.60
C TRP A 45 -5.23 -11.15 -19.11
N ASN A 46 -4.63 -12.26 -19.52
CA ASN A 46 -4.84 -12.81 -20.87
C ASN A 46 -6.11 -13.66 -20.85
N VAL A 47 -6.99 -13.41 -21.82
CA VAL A 47 -8.27 -14.10 -22.00
C VAL A 47 -8.47 -14.53 -23.46
N ASP A 48 -7.38 -14.66 -24.24
CA ASP A 48 -7.45 -15.06 -25.64
C ASP A 48 -8.06 -16.47 -25.77
N ASP A 49 -7.70 -17.35 -24.83
CA ASP A 49 -8.48 -18.55 -24.50
C ASP A 49 -9.29 -18.28 -23.22
N ALA A 50 -10.57 -17.94 -23.39
CA ALA A 50 -11.46 -17.65 -22.28
C ALA A 50 -11.68 -18.86 -21.35
N SER A 51 -11.41 -20.09 -21.81
CA SER A 51 -11.52 -21.30 -20.98
C SER A 51 -10.32 -21.52 -20.06
N LEU A 52 -9.21 -20.81 -20.28
CA LEU A 52 -7.97 -20.90 -19.51
C LEU A 52 -7.33 -19.51 -19.31
N PRO A 53 -8.04 -18.55 -18.70
CA PRO A 53 -7.51 -17.22 -18.50
C PRO A 53 -6.34 -17.26 -17.51
N TRP A 54 -5.30 -16.48 -17.79
CA TRP A 54 -4.10 -16.45 -16.97
C TRP A 54 -3.58 -15.03 -16.72
N VAL A 55 -2.79 -14.88 -15.66
CA VAL A 55 -2.19 -13.61 -15.28
C VAL A 55 -0.78 -13.79 -14.71
N ALA A 56 0.12 -12.88 -15.06
CA ALA A 56 1.44 -12.79 -14.45
C ALA A 56 1.48 -11.72 -13.35
N TRP A 57 1.01 -10.51 -13.67
CA TRP A 57 1.20 -9.35 -12.81
C TRP A 57 0.38 -9.37 -11.52
N GLN A 58 1.05 -9.03 -10.41
CA GLN A 58 0.43 -8.78 -9.11
C GLN A 58 -0.57 -7.62 -9.18
N GLY A 59 -1.43 -7.49 -8.17
CA GLY A 59 -2.50 -6.49 -8.19
C GLY A 59 -3.74 -6.92 -8.98
N SER A 60 -3.62 -7.97 -9.79
CA SER A 60 -4.71 -8.52 -10.57
C SER A 60 -5.67 -9.33 -9.70
N THR A 61 -6.96 -9.22 -9.99
CA THR A 61 -8.03 -9.84 -9.20
C THR A 61 -8.99 -10.67 -10.05
N VAL A 62 -9.56 -11.69 -9.42
CA VAL A 62 -10.79 -12.36 -9.88
C VAL A 62 -11.88 -12.08 -8.85
N THR A 63 -13.02 -11.56 -9.31
CA THR A 63 -14.17 -11.25 -8.46
C THR A 63 -15.40 -12.02 -8.93
N LEU A 64 -16.19 -12.53 -7.99
CA LEU A 64 -17.48 -13.15 -8.26
C LEU A 64 -18.41 -13.02 -7.04
N ARG A 65 -19.72 -13.09 -7.28
CA ARG A 65 -20.75 -13.19 -6.25
C ARG A 65 -21.47 -14.52 -6.38
N PHE A 66 -21.91 -15.09 -5.28
CA PHE A 66 -22.61 -16.38 -5.30
C PHE A 66 -23.61 -16.47 -4.15
N ARG A 67 -24.56 -17.40 -4.27
CA ARG A 67 -25.47 -17.79 -3.20
C ARG A 67 -25.17 -19.21 -2.76
N GLY A 68 -24.61 -19.40 -1.57
CA GLY A 68 -24.09 -20.69 -1.13
C GLY A 68 -23.22 -20.63 0.12
N SER A 69 -22.63 -21.77 0.52
CA SER A 69 -21.86 -21.90 1.76
C SER A 69 -20.35 -22.09 1.55
N ALA A 70 -19.90 -22.40 0.33
CA ALA A 70 -18.48 -22.58 0.02
C ALA A 70 -18.16 -22.32 -1.46
N LEU A 71 -16.92 -21.92 -1.71
CA LEU A 71 -16.37 -21.72 -3.05
C LEU A 71 -14.92 -22.20 -3.08
N VAL A 72 -14.59 -23.03 -4.08
CA VAL A 72 -13.24 -23.53 -4.35
C VAL A 72 -12.82 -23.07 -5.74
N ALA A 73 -11.59 -22.59 -5.90
CA ALA A 73 -10.99 -22.31 -7.20
C ALA A 73 -10.00 -23.40 -7.59
N ASP A 74 -9.99 -23.81 -8.85
CA ASP A 74 -8.94 -24.66 -9.43
C ASP A 74 -7.92 -23.76 -10.11
N LEU A 75 -6.74 -23.65 -9.50
CA LEU A 75 -5.69 -22.72 -9.88
C LEU A 75 -4.43 -23.48 -10.24
N ASP A 76 -3.77 -23.12 -11.34
CA ASP A 76 -2.38 -23.49 -11.61
C ASP A 76 -1.48 -22.28 -11.36
N VAL A 77 -0.66 -22.34 -10.31
CA VAL A 77 0.23 -21.25 -9.88
C VAL A 77 1.54 -21.24 -10.67
N GLY A 78 1.73 -22.17 -11.61
CA GLY A 78 2.92 -22.22 -12.44
C GLY A 78 4.12 -22.79 -11.69
N ALA A 79 5.32 -22.28 -11.97
CA ALA A 79 6.58 -22.90 -11.57
C ALA A 79 7.10 -22.47 -10.18
N LEU A 80 6.58 -21.37 -9.64
CA LEU A 80 7.06 -20.77 -8.39
C LEU A 80 5.88 -20.47 -7.47
N PRO A 81 6.05 -20.53 -6.14
CA PRO A 81 4.99 -20.17 -5.21
C PRO A 81 4.65 -18.69 -5.34
N GLU A 82 3.36 -18.37 -5.18
CA GLU A 82 2.83 -17.01 -5.23
C GLU A 82 1.88 -16.79 -4.06
N ASN A 83 1.81 -15.55 -3.58
CA ASN A 83 0.90 -15.15 -2.52
C ASN A 83 -0.42 -14.66 -3.11
N TYR A 84 -1.50 -14.97 -2.41
CA TYR A 84 -2.86 -14.57 -2.77
C TYR A 84 -3.63 -14.07 -1.56
N ARG A 85 -4.44 -13.05 -1.75
CA ARG A 85 -5.39 -12.60 -0.72
C ARG A 85 -6.81 -12.93 -1.12
N VAL A 86 -7.55 -13.54 -0.19
CA VAL A 86 -8.99 -13.70 -0.31
C VAL A 86 -9.67 -12.58 0.49
N VAL A 87 -10.70 -12.00 -0.11
CA VAL A 87 -11.60 -11.03 0.52
C VAL A 87 -13.00 -11.60 0.41
N ILE A 88 -13.66 -11.77 1.56
CA ILE A 88 -15.02 -12.32 1.67
C ILE A 88 -15.91 -11.18 2.15
N ASP A 89 -16.94 -10.82 1.39
CA ASP A 89 -17.90 -9.78 1.76
C ASP A 89 -17.26 -8.44 2.11
N GLY A 90 -16.21 -8.09 1.36
CA GLY A 90 -15.43 -6.87 1.55
C GLY A 90 -14.42 -6.91 2.71
N VAL A 91 -14.36 -8.02 3.44
CA VAL A 91 -13.42 -8.22 4.55
C VAL A 91 -12.24 -9.06 4.08
N PRO A 92 -11.01 -8.51 4.03
CA PRO A 92 -9.83 -9.28 3.69
C PRO A 92 -9.51 -10.31 4.77
N GLU A 93 -8.99 -11.46 4.36
CA GLU A 93 -8.38 -12.38 5.31
C GLU A 93 -7.22 -11.71 6.04
N PRO A 94 -7.01 -12.04 7.33
CA PRO A 94 -5.91 -11.49 8.11
C PRO A 94 -4.53 -11.89 7.60
N GLN A 95 -4.39 -12.86 6.70
CA GLN A 95 -3.11 -13.20 6.11
C GLN A 95 -3.33 -13.51 4.65
N TYR A 96 -2.37 -13.15 3.80
CA TYR A 96 -2.30 -13.73 2.48
C TYR A 96 -1.97 -15.23 2.60
N ARG A 97 -2.32 -15.98 1.57
CA ARG A 97 -2.06 -17.41 1.42
C ARG A 97 -0.93 -17.61 0.43
N THR A 98 0.14 -18.26 0.86
CA THR A 98 1.19 -18.72 -0.05
C THR A 98 0.74 -20.02 -0.69
N LEU A 99 0.52 -20.00 -2.00
CA LEU A 99 0.17 -21.19 -2.76
C LEU A 99 1.45 -21.79 -3.38
N PRO A 100 1.67 -23.11 -3.25
CA PRO A 100 2.81 -23.77 -3.89
C PRO A 100 2.66 -23.76 -5.42
N ALA A 101 3.77 -24.02 -6.12
CA ALA A 101 3.79 -24.21 -7.55
C ALA A 101 2.84 -25.35 -8.02
N GLY A 102 2.30 -25.21 -9.23
CA GLY A 102 1.45 -26.19 -9.89
C GLY A 102 -0.06 -26.05 -9.64
N ARG A 103 -0.82 -26.95 -10.25
CA ARG A 103 -2.28 -27.00 -10.22
C ARG A 103 -2.83 -27.60 -8.93
N GLN A 104 -3.78 -26.90 -8.30
CA GLN A 104 -4.40 -27.29 -7.05
C GLN A 104 -5.80 -26.69 -6.87
N ALA A 105 -6.61 -27.38 -6.07
CA ALA A 105 -7.89 -26.85 -5.60
C ALA A 105 -7.67 -25.99 -4.33
N VAL A 106 -8.11 -24.73 -4.38
CA VAL A 106 -7.96 -23.75 -3.30
C VAL A 106 -9.33 -23.36 -2.78
N THR A 107 -9.63 -23.73 -1.53
CA THR A 107 -10.89 -23.33 -0.86
C THR A 107 -10.87 -21.84 -0.58
N LEU A 108 -11.54 -21.02 -1.38
CA LEU A 108 -11.60 -19.58 -1.18
C LEU A 108 -12.46 -19.24 0.04
N ALA A 109 -13.61 -19.89 0.19
CA ALA A 109 -14.46 -19.74 1.36
C ALA A 109 -15.17 -21.05 1.70
N SER A 110 -15.46 -21.26 2.98
CA SER A 110 -16.22 -22.39 3.50
C SER A 110 -16.92 -22.02 4.80
N GLY A 111 -17.95 -22.80 5.18
CA GLY A 111 -18.68 -22.57 6.42
C GLY A 111 -19.52 -21.29 6.43
N LEU A 112 -19.80 -20.71 5.26
CA LEU A 112 -20.67 -19.56 5.14
C LEU A 112 -22.15 -19.97 5.29
N GLU A 113 -23.00 -18.99 5.57
CA GLU A 113 -24.44 -19.23 5.75
C GLU A 113 -25.07 -19.80 4.47
N ALA A 114 -25.62 -21.01 4.57
CA ALA A 114 -26.21 -21.67 3.42
C ALA A 114 -27.40 -20.86 2.88
N GLY A 115 -27.36 -20.53 1.59
CA GLY A 115 -28.42 -19.79 0.91
C GLY A 115 -28.32 -18.27 1.03
N ALA A 116 -27.36 -17.74 1.80
CA ALA A 116 -27.02 -16.32 1.79
C ALA A 116 -26.19 -15.94 0.56
N GLU A 117 -26.18 -14.65 0.21
CA GLU A 117 -25.31 -14.12 -0.84
C GLU A 117 -23.96 -13.72 -0.27
N HIS A 118 -22.91 -14.05 -1.00
CA HIS A 118 -21.54 -13.70 -0.67
C HIS A 118 -20.80 -13.16 -1.89
N SER A 119 -19.76 -12.38 -1.64
CA SER A 119 -18.82 -11.88 -2.63
C SER A 119 -17.42 -12.36 -2.30
N ILE A 120 -16.68 -12.75 -3.35
CA ILE A 120 -15.28 -13.13 -3.26
C ILE A 120 -14.47 -12.25 -4.19
N LEU A 121 -13.37 -11.75 -3.67
CA LEU A 121 -12.26 -11.21 -4.46
C LEU A 121 -11.00 -12.00 -4.09
N LEU A 122 -10.41 -12.64 -5.09
CA LEU A 122 -9.09 -13.25 -5.02
C LEU A 122 -8.10 -12.31 -5.69
N MET A 123 -7.10 -11.84 -4.96
CA MET A 123 -6.06 -10.95 -5.48
C MET A 123 -4.71 -11.65 -5.48
N LYS A 124 -3.98 -11.56 -6.59
CA LYS A 124 -2.57 -11.97 -6.66
C LYS A 124 -1.71 -10.90 -5.98
N GLU A 125 -1.01 -11.29 -4.91
CA GLU A 125 -0.24 -10.38 -4.05
C GLU A 125 1.20 -10.16 -4.53
N THR A 126 1.77 -11.12 -5.24
CA THR A 126 3.18 -11.12 -5.64
C THR A 126 3.34 -11.41 -7.11
N TYR A 127 4.50 -11.05 -7.66
CA TYR A 127 4.95 -11.55 -8.95
C TYR A 127 6.33 -12.19 -8.78
N ALA A 128 6.34 -13.51 -8.65
CA ALA A 128 7.53 -14.32 -8.49
C ALA A 128 8.19 -14.71 -9.83
N GLY A 129 7.68 -14.21 -10.98
CA GLY A 129 8.19 -14.56 -12.30
C GLY A 129 7.45 -15.73 -12.98
N THR A 130 6.24 -16.06 -12.51
CA THR A 130 5.41 -17.12 -13.12
C THR A 130 3.98 -16.64 -13.38
N ARG A 131 3.22 -17.45 -14.13
CA ARG A 131 1.82 -17.19 -14.48
C ARG A 131 0.90 -17.96 -13.55
N THR A 132 -0.29 -17.44 -13.32
CA THR A 132 -1.37 -18.20 -12.70
C THR A 132 -2.56 -18.32 -13.63
N THR A 133 -3.03 -19.55 -13.82
CA THR A 133 -4.14 -19.90 -14.73
C THR A 133 -5.35 -20.34 -13.90
N ILE A 134 -6.55 -19.90 -14.30
CA ILE A 134 -7.81 -20.35 -13.69
C ILE A 134 -8.40 -21.48 -14.54
N HIS A 135 -8.63 -22.64 -13.93
CA HIS A 135 -9.29 -23.77 -14.59
C HIS A 135 -10.78 -23.86 -14.30
N GLY A 136 -11.26 -23.15 -13.28
CA GLY A 136 -12.68 -23.04 -12.97
C GLY A 136 -12.92 -22.88 -11.47
N PHE A 137 -14.19 -22.91 -11.11
CA PHE A 137 -14.63 -22.83 -9.72
C PHE A 137 -15.61 -23.97 -9.41
N THR A 138 -15.65 -24.34 -8.14
CA THR A 138 -16.64 -25.27 -7.60
C THR A 138 -17.42 -24.55 -6.51
N LEU A 139 -18.71 -24.35 -6.74
CA LEU A 139 -19.65 -23.70 -5.83
C LEU A 139 -20.45 -24.76 -5.07
N THR A 140 -20.46 -24.70 -3.74
CA THR A 140 -21.45 -25.39 -2.92
C THR A 140 -22.57 -24.41 -2.60
N GLY A 141 -23.69 -24.51 -3.32
CA GLY A 141 -24.70 -23.46 -3.31
C GLY A 141 -25.71 -23.63 -4.43
N THR A 142 -26.27 -22.50 -4.87
CA THR A 142 -27.39 -22.45 -5.82
C THR A 142 -26.99 -21.76 -7.13
N GLU A 143 -26.31 -20.61 -7.05
CA GLU A 143 -26.01 -19.82 -8.24
C GLU A 143 -24.81 -18.88 -8.07
N ILE A 144 -24.18 -18.53 -9.21
CA ILE A 144 -23.29 -17.37 -9.34
C ILE A 144 -24.15 -16.17 -9.74
N LEU A 145 -23.96 -15.05 -9.06
CA LEU A 145 -24.77 -13.85 -9.16
C LEU A 145 -24.09 -12.77 -10.01
N PRO A 146 -24.85 -11.92 -10.71
CA PRO A 146 -24.30 -10.76 -11.39
C PRO A 146 -23.50 -9.83 -10.46
N LEU A 147 -22.37 -9.33 -10.97
CA LEU A 147 -21.58 -8.31 -10.30
C LEU A 147 -22.14 -6.91 -10.56
N PRO A 148 -21.98 -5.96 -9.62
CA PRO A 148 -22.22 -4.54 -9.89
C PRO A 148 -21.43 -4.08 -11.12
N PRO A 149 -21.89 -3.09 -11.92
CA PRO A 149 -21.20 -2.63 -13.12
C PRO A 149 -19.70 -2.38 -12.92
N LYS A 150 -18.91 -2.56 -13.98
CA LYS A 150 -17.47 -2.24 -13.95
C LYS A 150 -17.26 -0.78 -13.57
N ARG A 151 -16.15 -0.51 -12.88
CA ARG A 151 -15.74 0.85 -12.53
C ARG A 151 -15.39 1.61 -13.82
N GLY A 152 -15.83 2.86 -13.92
CA GLY A 152 -15.49 3.72 -15.06
C GLY A 152 -14.04 4.25 -15.00
N ARG A 153 -13.47 4.27 -13.79
CA ARG A 153 -12.16 4.83 -13.48
C ARG A 153 -11.08 3.75 -13.56
N ARG A 154 -9.95 4.09 -14.18
CA ARG A 154 -8.86 3.19 -14.54
C ARG A 154 -7.51 3.91 -14.35
N ILE A 155 -6.63 3.29 -13.57
CA ILE A 155 -5.28 3.82 -13.30
C ILE A 155 -4.24 2.77 -13.68
N ALA A 156 -3.23 3.15 -14.44
CA ALA A 156 -2.08 2.28 -14.71
C ALA A 156 -0.89 2.72 -13.86
N PHE A 157 -0.22 1.77 -13.21
CA PHE A 157 0.90 2.00 -12.32
C PHE A 157 2.14 1.27 -12.88
N PHE A 158 3.23 2.00 -13.07
CA PHE A 158 4.52 1.47 -13.51
C PHE A 158 5.63 1.89 -12.54
N GLY A 159 6.42 0.93 -12.05
CA GLY A 159 7.44 1.28 -11.05
C GLY A 159 8.35 0.16 -10.59
N ASP A 160 8.91 0.36 -9.39
CA ASP A 160 9.93 -0.48 -8.78
C ASP A 160 9.45 -1.12 -7.45
N SER A 161 10.39 -1.45 -6.55
CA SER A 161 10.16 -2.14 -5.28
C SER A 161 9.14 -1.45 -4.38
N ASN A 162 9.18 -0.12 -4.30
CA ASN A 162 8.22 0.63 -3.50
C ASN A 162 6.82 0.61 -4.13
N MET A 163 6.68 0.44 -5.44
CA MET A 163 5.36 0.33 -6.07
C MET A 163 4.77 -1.08 -5.96
N GLU A 164 5.59 -2.13 -6.02
CA GLU A 164 5.12 -3.51 -5.85
C GLU A 164 4.77 -3.87 -4.39
N GLY A 165 5.23 -3.07 -3.41
CA GLY A 165 5.06 -3.35 -1.99
C GLY A 165 6.12 -4.28 -1.42
N TYR A 166 7.38 -4.12 -1.85
CA TYR A 166 8.51 -4.82 -1.24
C TYR A 166 8.63 -4.45 0.24
N SER A 167 8.82 -5.44 1.10
CA SER A 167 8.93 -5.26 2.55
C SER A 167 7.72 -4.65 3.27
N LEU A 168 6.55 -4.63 2.63
CA LEU A 168 5.33 -4.00 3.17
C LEU A 168 5.00 -4.42 4.61
N TYR A 169 5.32 -5.65 5.00
CA TYR A 169 5.02 -6.22 6.33
C TYR A 169 6.21 -6.16 7.31
N SER A 170 7.14 -5.22 7.14
CA SER A 170 8.31 -5.07 8.03
C SER A 170 8.80 -3.63 8.15
N GLU A 171 9.04 -3.17 9.39
CA GLU A 171 9.69 -1.87 9.65
C GLU A 171 11.21 -1.91 9.43
N LYS A 172 11.80 -3.11 9.27
CA LYS A 172 13.25 -3.36 9.21
C LYS A 172 13.73 -3.83 7.82
N ASP A 173 12.92 -3.64 6.78
CA ASP A 173 13.19 -4.11 5.42
C ASP A 173 13.45 -5.62 5.26
N HIS A 174 12.83 -6.44 6.11
CA HIS A 174 12.95 -7.89 6.06
C HIS A 174 11.60 -8.58 5.81
N GLY A 175 10.65 -7.84 5.24
CA GLY A 175 9.27 -8.27 5.05
C GLY A 175 9.05 -8.98 3.71
N ALA A 176 7.95 -9.72 3.63
CA ALA A 176 7.47 -10.24 2.36
C ALA A 176 6.92 -9.09 1.48
N VAL A 177 6.95 -9.31 0.16
CA VAL A 177 6.23 -8.47 -0.79
C VAL A 177 4.72 -8.64 -0.58
N GLY A 178 3.97 -7.54 -0.57
CA GLY A 178 2.51 -7.55 -0.56
C GLY A 178 1.93 -6.37 -1.33
N THR A 179 0.97 -6.65 -2.20
CA THR A 179 0.34 -5.63 -3.05
C THR A 179 -0.95 -5.09 -2.44
N TYR A 180 -1.70 -5.87 -1.66
CA TYR A 180 -3.07 -5.49 -1.25
C TYR A 180 -3.12 -4.20 -0.43
N TYR A 181 -2.18 -4.02 0.51
CA TYR A 181 -2.06 -2.76 1.26
C TYR A 181 -0.99 -1.82 0.68
N ALA A 182 -0.30 -2.20 -0.40
CA ALA A 182 0.57 -1.29 -1.10
C ALA A 182 -0.24 -0.16 -1.74
N TYR A 183 0.37 1.02 -1.82
CA TYR A 183 -0.30 2.24 -2.24
C TYR A 183 -1.09 2.13 -3.57
N PRO A 184 -0.68 1.38 -4.63
CA PRO A 184 -1.48 1.30 -5.85
C PRO A 184 -2.87 0.69 -5.60
N ALA A 185 -2.91 -0.44 -4.87
CA ALA A 185 -4.16 -1.13 -4.57
C ALA A 185 -5.03 -0.33 -3.60
N THR A 186 -4.41 0.31 -2.61
CA THR A 186 -5.08 1.22 -1.68
C THR A 186 -5.70 2.40 -2.41
N ILE A 187 -4.98 3.06 -3.32
CA ILE A 187 -5.52 4.16 -4.16
C ILE A 187 -6.69 3.67 -5.02
N ALA A 188 -6.57 2.50 -5.65
CA ALA A 188 -7.63 1.95 -6.49
C ALA A 188 -8.94 1.77 -5.70
N ARG A 189 -8.86 1.33 -4.43
CA ARG A 189 -10.03 1.23 -3.54
C ARG A 189 -10.51 2.61 -3.08
N MET A 190 -9.60 3.50 -2.66
CA MET A 190 -9.94 4.87 -2.26
C MET A 190 -10.69 5.66 -3.34
N LEU A 191 -10.34 5.44 -4.62
CA LEU A 191 -10.89 6.16 -5.76
C LEU A 191 -11.99 5.41 -6.52
N ASP A 192 -12.35 4.20 -6.08
CA ASP A 192 -13.26 3.29 -6.79
C ASP A 192 -12.85 3.14 -8.28
N ALA A 193 -11.60 2.72 -8.48
CA ALA A 193 -10.97 2.52 -9.78
C ALA A 193 -10.52 1.07 -10.00
N ASP A 194 -10.48 0.65 -11.26
CA ASP A 194 -9.73 -0.53 -11.69
C ASP A 194 -8.25 -0.14 -11.87
N MET A 195 -7.34 -1.08 -11.65
CA MET A 195 -5.91 -0.81 -11.80
C MET A 195 -5.19 -1.86 -12.63
N HIS A 196 -4.16 -1.42 -13.33
CA HIS A 196 -3.07 -2.24 -13.85
C HIS A 196 -1.81 -1.89 -13.05
N LEU A 197 -1.12 -2.88 -12.51
CA LEU A 197 0.13 -2.71 -11.78
C LEU A 197 1.25 -3.49 -12.47
N GLN A 198 2.28 -2.78 -12.91
CA GLN A 198 3.49 -3.36 -13.47
C GLN A 198 4.70 -2.79 -12.72
N ALA A 199 5.09 -3.46 -11.65
CA ALA A 199 6.20 -3.04 -10.81
C ALA A 199 7.04 -4.24 -10.39
N VAL A 200 8.36 -4.05 -10.32
CA VAL A 200 9.31 -5.08 -9.90
C VAL A 200 10.48 -4.44 -9.15
N ALA A 201 10.91 -5.04 -8.04
CA ALA A 201 12.10 -4.59 -7.32
C ALA A 201 13.31 -4.32 -8.25
N GLY A 202 14.00 -3.22 -7.98
CA GLY A 202 15.21 -2.83 -8.71
C GLY A 202 14.98 -2.33 -10.14
N ALA A 203 13.72 -2.15 -10.57
CA ALA A 203 13.40 -1.66 -11.90
C ALA A 203 13.91 -0.22 -12.13
N THR A 204 14.53 0.01 -13.29
CA THR A 204 14.87 1.36 -13.76
C THR A 204 13.77 1.92 -14.65
N LEU A 205 13.91 3.19 -15.07
CA LEU A 205 13.02 3.74 -16.10
C LEU A 205 13.20 3.04 -17.44
N ALA A 206 14.46 2.89 -17.85
CA ALA A 206 14.89 2.21 -19.07
C ALA A 206 16.36 1.81 -18.91
N GLY A 207 17.01 1.39 -19.99
CA GLY A 207 18.46 1.10 -20.02
C GLY A 207 18.80 -0.36 -20.35
N GLY A 208 17.80 -1.21 -20.57
CA GLY A 208 17.98 -2.59 -20.98
C GLY A 208 18.07 -3.56 -19.80
N GLY A 209 17.99 -4.86 -20.10
CA GLY A 209 18.02 -5.93 -19.09
C GLY A 209 16.64 -6.43 -18.64
N GLY A 210 15.55 -5.94 -19.24
CA GLY A 210 14.20 -6.49 -19.06
C GLY A 210 13.62 -6.31 -17.65
N ASN A 211 14.21 -5.44 -16.83
CA ASN A 211 13.67 -5.01 -15.55
C ASN A 211 13.62 -3.48 -15.52
N ASP A 212 12.80 -2.92 -16.40
CA ASP A 212 12.58 -1.48 -16.49
C ASP A 212 11.16 -1.15 -16.95
N VAL A 213 10.71 0.07 -16.62
CA VAL A 213 9.37 0.56 -16.95
C VAL A 213 9.11 0.50 -18.44
N LEU A 214 10.11 0.83 -19.27
CA LEU A 214 10.00 0.78 -20.73
C LEU A 214 9.57 -0.60 -21.24
N THR A 215 10.19 -1.66 -20.73
CA THR A 215 9.83 -3.05 -21.05
C THR A 215 8.44 -3.39 -20.52
N PHE A 216 8.11 -2.94 -19.31
CA PHE A 216 6.82 -3.24 -18.65
C PHE A 216 5.60 -2.73 -19.41
N ILE A 217 5.74 -1.66 -20.21
CA ILE A 217 4.65 -1.14 -21.06
C ILE A 217 4.06 -2.26 -21.94
N TYR A 218 4.92 -3.08 -22.53
CA TYR A 218 4.59 -4.14 -23.51
C TYR A 218 4.50 -5.55 -22.91
N ALA A 219 4.90 -5.70 -21.66
CA ALA A 219 5.00 -7.01 -21.03
C ALA A 219 3.63 -7.55 -20.60
N GLU A 220 3.03 -8.45 -21.40
CA GLU A 220 1.91 -9.26 -20.92
C GLU A 220 2.32 -10.08 -19.69
N GLU A 221 3.52 -10.64 -19.75
CA GLU A 221 4.34 -11.04 -18.62
C GLU A 221 5.75 -10.46 -18.80
N LYS A 222 6.53 -10.31 -17.72
CA LYS A 222 7.84 -9.61 -17.77
C LYS A 222 8.83 -10.16 -18.79
N LEU A 223 8.83 -11.47 -19.03
CA LEU A 223 9.77 -12.14 -19.94
C LEU A 223 9.23 -12.30 -21.37
N ALA A 224 7.98 -11.92 -21.63
CA ALA A 224 7.43 -11.92 -22.97
C ALA A 224 7.90 -10.68 -23.73
N ASP A 225 8.59 -10.88 -24.85
CA ASP A 225 9.03 -9.81 -25.73
C ASP A 225 8.07 -9.69 -26.93
N ASP A 226 6.95 -9.00 -26.71
CA ASP A 226 6.03 -8.61 -27.78
C ASP A 226 5.74 -7.12 -27.74
N ILE A 227 6.50 -6.35 -28.54
CA ILE A 227 6.33 -4.91 -28.70
C ILE A 227 4.96 -4.48 -29.28
N ASN A 228 4.22 -5.43 -29.87
CA ASN A 228 2.89 -5.20 -30.40
C ASN A 228 1.79 -5.51 -29.38
N TYR A 229 2.10 -6.14 -28.26
CA TYR A 229 1.12 -6.44 -27.23
C TYR A 229 0.43 -5.17 -26.73
N ARG A 230 -0.89 -5.23 -26.64
CA ARG A 230 -1.74 -4.17 -26.07
C ARG A 230 -2.76 -4.81 -25.15
N SER A 231 -2.69 -4.48 -23.86
CA SER A 231 -3.63 -5.02 -22.87
C SER A 231 -5.10 -4.59 -23.03
N GLY A 232 -5.41 -3.71 -23.97
CA GLY A 232 -6.76 -3.13 -24.14
C GLY A 232 -7.21 -2.20 -22.99
N PHE A 233 -6.38 -2.02 -21.97
CA PHE A 233 -6.68 -1.14 -20.84
C PHE A 233 -6.54 0.33 -21.23
N ALA A 234 -7.60 1.10 -21.01
CA ALA A 234 -7.67 2.53 -21.35
C ALA A 234 -7.65 3.38 -20.06
N PRO A 235 -6.48 3.58 -19.42
CA PRO A 235 -6.37 4.35 -18.19
C PRO A 235 -6.72 5.82 -18.45
N GLN A 236 -7.30 6.50 -17.45
CA GLN A 236 -7.37 7.96 -17.45
C GLN A 236 -6.16 8.59 -16.75
N VAL A 237 -5.49 7.83 -15.88
CA VAL A 237 -4.29 8.24 -15.15
C VAL A 237 -3.22 7.16 -15.28
N ILE A 238 -1.99 7.57 -15.55
CA ILE A 238 -0.81 6.72 -15.54
C ILE A 238 0.16 7.27 -14.50
N VAL A 239 0.60 6.44 -13.56
CA VAL A 239 1.55 6.82 -12.50
C VAL A 239 2.87 6.10 -12.74
N ILE A 240 3.96 6.85 -12.76
CA ILE A 240 5.32 6.34 -12.90
C ILE A 240 6.07 6.60 -11.59
N ASN A 241 6.45 5.53 -10.88
CA ASN A 241 7.33 5.59 -9.71
C ASN A 241 8.58 4.77 -9.96
N ALA A 242 9.54 5.35 -10.66
CA ALA A 242 10.86 4.77 -10.94
C ALA A 242 11.91 5.89 -11.03
N GLY A 243 13.16 5.53 -11.32
CA GLY A 243 14.27 6.49 -11.41
C GLY A 243 15.24 6.41 -10.24
N ALA A 244 14.82 5.87 -9.09
CA ALA A 244 15.70 5.71 -7.93
C ALA A 244 16.85 4.71 -8.24
N ASN A 245 16.50 3.55 -8.82
CA ASN A 245 17.46 2.54 -9.25
C ASN A 245 18.35 3.00 -10.41
N ASP A 246 17.97 4.07 -11.14
CA ASP A 246 18.80 4.63 -12.21
C ASP A 246 20.02 5.37 -11.65
N ILE A 247 19.92 5.95 -10.44
CA ILE A 247 21.00 6.73 -9.81
C ILE A 247 22.25 5.89 -9.61
N SER A 248 22.10 4.66 -9.10
CA SER A 248 23.21 3.74 -8.82
C SER A 248 23.78 3.09 -10.08
N LYS A 249 23.00 3.04 -11.17
CA LYS A 249 23.41 2.41 -12.45
C LYS A 249 24.00 3.40 -13.47
N LEU A 250 23.99 4.71 -13.17
CA LEU A 250 24.45 5.74 -14.09
C LEU A 250 25.65 6.53 -13.53
N PRO A 251 26.66 6.87 -14.36
CA PRO A 251 27.79 7.68 -13.94
C PRO A 251 27.33 9.07 -13.46
N ALA A 252 27.87 9.52 -12.33
CA ALA A 252 27.45 10.78 -11.69
C ALA A 252 27.48 11.99 -12.65
N ALA A 253 28.51 12.10 -13.50
CA ALA A 253 28.72 13.22 -14.41
C ALA A 253 27.59 13.43 -15.44
N VAL A 254 26.84 12.38 -15.79
CA VAL A 254 25.76 12.42 -16.79
C VAL A 254 24.42 11.95 -16.24
N ARG A 255 24.34 11.66 -14.94
CA ARG A 255 23.20 10.99 -14.30
C ARG A 255 21.88 11.72 -14.54
N LYS A 256 21.79 13.01 -14.18
CA LYS A 256 20.57 13.82 -14.35
C LYS A 256 20.10 13.82 -15.81
N GLN A 257 21.01 14.09 -16.76
CA GLN A 257 20.68 14.12 -18.18
C GLN A 257 20.17 12.76 -18.67
N ASN A 258 20.82 11.67 -18.29
CA ASN A 258 20.43 10.32 -18.71
C ASN A 258 19.10 9.89 -18.09
N ILE A 259 18.84 10.20 -16.81
CA ILE A 259 17.54 9.92 -16.18
C ILE A 259 16.44 10.73 -16.87
N LYS A 260 16.63 12.03 -17.13
CA LYS A 260 15.68 12.84 -17.92
C LYS A 260 15.43 12.22 -19.29
N GLN A 261 16.47 11.76 -19.98
CA GLN A 261 16.31 11.11 -21.29
C GLN A 261 15.51 9.79 -21.19
N ARG A 262 15.74 8.98 -20.15
CA ARG A 262 14.97 7.75 -19.92
C ARG A 262 13.49 8.05 -19.64
N TYR A 263 13.19 9.09 -18.85
CA TYR A 263 11.82 9.57 -18.69
C TYR A 263 11.18 9.97 -20.02
N ARG A 264 11.88 10.75 -20.86
CA ARG A 264 11.35 11.13 -22.19
C ARG A 264 11.00 9.91 -23.02
N THR A 265 11.87 8.90 -23.05
CA THR A 265 11.62 7.64 -23.76
C THR A 265 10.38 6.94 -23.22
N VAL A 266 10.26 6.77 -21.91
CA VAL A 266 9.10 6.13 -21.28
C VAL A 266 7.81 6.89 -21.56
N ILE A 267 7.81 8.23 -21.39
CA ILE A 267 6.64 9.07 -21.64
C ILE A 267 6.21 8.96 -23.11
N ALA A 268 7.16 9.06 -24.05
CA ALA A 268 6.87 8.93 -25.47
C ALA A 268 6.25 7.57 -25.82
N GLU A 269 6.75 6.47 -25.23
CA GLU A 269 6.18 5.14 -25.44
C GLU A 269 4.80 4.99 -24.79
N LEU A 270 4.57 5.55 -23.60
CA LEU A 270 3.24 5.58 -23.00
C LEU A 270 2.25 6.36 -23.87
N ARG A 271 2.66 7.48 -24.47
CA ARG A 271 1.84 8.22 -25.44
C ARG A 271 1.57 7.39 -26.70
N ARG A 272 2.56 6.66 -27.20
CA ARG A 272 2.39 5.75 -28.35
C ARG A 272 1.39 4.63 -28.07
N VAL A 273 1.35 4.11 -26.85
CA VAL A 273 0.50 2.97 -26.47
C VAL A 273 -0.90 3.38 -26.03
N TYR A 274 -1.01 4.42 -25.21
CA TYR A 274 -2.26 4.83 -24.56
C TYR A 274 -2.83 6.15 -25.09
N GLY A 275 -2.11 6.85 -25.98
CA GLY A 275 -2.51 8.14 -26.54
C GLY A 275 -2.22 9.34 -25.62
N GLU A 276 -2.66 10.53 -26.05
CA GLU A 276 -2.46 11.81 -25.34
C GLU A 276 -3.48 12.06 -24.22
N ALA A 277 -4.61 11.35 -24.24
CA ALA A 277 -5.71 11.60 -23.30
C ALA A 277 -5.39 11.27 -21.83
N PRO A 278 -4.72 10.15 -21.49
CA PRO A 278 -4.40 9.85 -20.10
C PRO A 278 -3.49 10.90 -19.47
N HIS A 279 -3.71 11.24 -18.20
CA HIS A 279 -2.78 12.11 -17.47
C HIS A 279 -1.63 11.29 -16.88
N ILE A 280 -0.39 11.64 -17.22
CA ILE A 280 0.81 10.98 -16.72
C ILE A 280 1.31 11.74 -15.49
N ILE A 281 1.52 11.04 -14.39
CA ILE A 281 2.07 11.57 -13.13
C ILE A 281 3.46 10.95 -12.93
N LEU A 282 4.49 11.79 -12.90
CA LEU A 282 5.81 11.40 -12.41
C LEU A 282 5.77 11.47 -10.88
N TYR A 283 5.70 10.31 -10.24
CA TYR A 283 5.57 10.18 -8.80
C TYR A 283 6.94 9.88 -8.18
N ASN A 284 7.56 10.89 -7.55
CA ASN A 284 8.94 10.79 -7.08
C ASN A 284 9.08 11.20 -5.62
N ALA A 285 9.82 10.41 -4.84
CA ALA A 285 10.13 10.78 -3.47
C ALA A 285 11.25 11.83 -3.42
N TYR A 286 11.18 12.73 -2.45
CA TYR A 286 12.25 13.67 -2.12
C TYR A 286 12.85 13.36 -0.74
N SER A 287 14.01 13.94 -0.46
CA SER A 287 14.77 13.81 0.79
C SER A 287 15.37 12.42 1.04
N TRP A 288 15.93 11.79 0.01
CA TRP A 288 16.76 10.59 0.18
C TRP A 288 18.11 10.63 -0.55
N ASP A 289 18.24 11.40 -1.63
CA ASP A 289 19.52 11.60 -2.36
C ASP A 289 19.57 13.01 -2.97
N GLN A 290 20.71 13.71 -2.88
CA GLN A 290 20.92 15.02 -3.53
C GLN A 290 20.70 15.04 -5.06
N HIS A 291 20.70 13.89 -5.72
CA HIS A 291 20.52 13.71 -7.17
C HIS A 291 19.21 12.98 -7.52
N GLU A 292 18.30 12.87 -6.56
CA GLU A 292 16.99 12.24 -6.73
C GLU A 292 16.16 12.90 -7.85
N PRO A 293 15.34 12.12 -8.59
CA PRO A 293 14.46 12.67 -9.62
C PRO A 293 13.58 13.83 -9.16
N ALA A 294 13.12 13.84 -7.90
CA ALA A 294 12.28 14.91 -7.37
C ALA A 294 12.89 16.32 -7.54
N ASN A 295 14.22 16.43 -7.58
CA ASN A 295 14.93 17.70 -7.78
C ASN A 295 14.79 18.29 -9.20
N TYR A 296 14.41 17.50 -10.20
CA TYR A 296 14.42 17.95 -11.60
C TYR A 296 13.30 17.38 -12.48
N SER A 297 12.42 16.52 -11.97
CA SER A 297 11.29 16.02 -12.76
C SER A 297 10.33 17.14 -13.20
N HIS A 298 10.23 18.25 -12.46
CA HIS A 298 9.44 19.41 -12.87
C HIS A 298 9.94 20.01 -14.19
N GLU A 299 11.25 20.00 -14.44
CA GLU A 299 11.83 20.48 -15.71
C GLU A 299 11.28 19.66 -16.90
N LEU A 300 11.02 18.36 -16.71
CA LEU A 300 10.43 17.53 -17.77
C LEU A 300 8.99 17.93 -18.09
N VAL A 301 8.22 18.35 -17.08
CA VAL A 301 6.86 18.85 -17.27
C VAL A 301 6.88 20.14 -18.07
N ASP A 302 7.78 21.07 -17.72
CA ASP A 302 7.93 22.35 -18.41
C ASP A 302 8.38 22.17 -19.86
N GLU A 303 9.27 21.20 -20.10
CA GLU A 303 9.81 20.91 -21.43
C GLU A 303 8.85 20.15 -22.36
N LEU A 304 8.04 19.24 -21.81
CA LEU A 304 7.18 18.35 -22.60
C LEU A 304 5.72 18.82 -22.68
N GLY A 305 5.21 19.45 -21.62
CA GLY A 305 3.83 19.91 -21.51
C GLY A 305 2.76 18.81 -21.63
N GLY A 306 1.53 19.22 -21.94
CA GLY A 306 0.39 18.32 -22.13
C GLY A 306 -0.21 17.77 -20.83
N ASN A 307 -0.87 16.62 -20.90
CA ASN A 307 -1.45 15.92 -19.74
C ASN A 307 -0.36 15.21 -18.94
N LEU A 308 0.61 15.96 -18.44
CA LEU A 308 1.78 15.49 -17.71
C LEU A 308 1.96 16.36 -16.46
N SER A 309 2.25 15.75 -15.33
CA SER A 309 2.59 16.46 -14.11
C SER A 309 3.57 15.68 -13.25
N VAL A 310 4.08 16.36 -12.23
CA VAL A 310 4.90 15.78 -11.19
C VAL A 310 4.16 15.87 -9.87
N PHE A 311 4.19 14.78 -9.12
CA PHE A 311 3.77 14.77 -7.73
C PHE A 311 4.88 14.16 -6.88
N ILE A 312 5.24 14.86 -5.82
CA ILE A 312 6.39 14.51 -4.99
C ILE A 312 5.96 14.33 -3.54
N PHE A 313 6.62 13.40 -2.86
CA PHE A 313 6.28 12.96 -1.51
C PHE A 313 7.54 12.77 -0.66
N PRO A 314 7.47 12.96 0.67
CA PRO A 314 8.63 12.83 1.52
C PRO A 314 9.04 11.35 1.68
N TRP A 315 10.34 11.09 1.64
CA TRP A 315 10.89 9.79 2.01
C TRP A 315 11.00 9.67 3.54
N CYS A 316 10.03 9.02 4.17
CA CYS A 316 9.87 8.99 5.65
C CYS A 316 10.27 7.68 6.34
N TRP A 317 10.79 6.69 5.61
CA TRP A 317 11.05 5.33 6.11
C TRP A 317 12.53 4.96 6.22
N GLU A 318 13.37 5.96 6.49
CA GLU A 318 14.82 5.80 6.67
C GLU A 318 15.51 5.12 5.48
N GLN A 319 16.22 4.01 5.70
CA GLN A 319 17.00 3.30 4.68
C GLN A 319 16.25 2.20 3.94
N TRP A 320 15.06 1.90 4.43
CA TRP A 320 14.32 0.69 4.10
C TRP A 320 13.35 0.97 2.96
N HIS A 321 12.50 0.00 2.67
CA HIS A 321 11.28 0.26 1.94
C HIS A 321 10.22 0.84 2.90
N GLY A 322 9.24 1.54 2.32
CA GLY A 322 8.05 1.93 3.04
C GLY A 322 7.32 0.68 3.51
N ASP A 323 6.85 0.70 4.75
CA ASP A 323 6.01 -0.37 5.28
C ASP A 323 4.52 -0.07 5.01
N MET A 324 3.63 -0.92 5.52
CA MET A 324 2.20 -0.76 5.33
C MET A 324 1.65 0.63 5.71
N VAL A 325 2.18 1.26 6.77
CA VAL A 325 1.68 2.57 7.23
C VAL A 325 2.27 3.71 6.39
N ASP A 326 3.48 3.55 5.87
CA ASP A 326 4.05 4.46 4.89
C ASP A 326 3.30 4.41 3.56
N HIS A 327 3.00 3.22 3.06
CA HIS A 327 2.20 3.02 1.85
C HIS A 327 0.80 3.61 1.98
N ALA A 328 0.19 3.58 3.17
CA ALA A 328 -1.07 4.27 3.43
C ALA A 328 -0.94 5.79 3.34
N GLY A 329 0.17 6.37 3.82
CA GLY A 329 0.48 7.80 3.63
C GLY A 329 0.69 8.19 2.17
N GLN A 330 1.48 7.39 1.44
CA GLN A 330 1.65 7.54 -0.01
C GLN A 330 0.30 7.49 -0.74
N ALA A 331 -0.55 6.51 -0.41
CA ALA A 331 -1.87 6.34 -1.00
C ALA A 331 -2.77 7.55 -0.75
N GLU A 332 -2.82 8.03 0.50
CA GLU A 332 -3.66 9.17 0.86
C GLU A 332 -3.29 10.43 0.05
N ARG A 333 -1.99 10.71 -0.03
CA ARG A 333 -1.49 11.90 -0.73
C ARG A 333 -1.66 11.82 -2.23
N LEU A 334 -1.31 10.69 -2.85
CA LEU A 334 -1.46 10.51 -4.29
C LEU A 334 -2.94 10.43 -4.71
N ALA A 335 -3.82 9.81 -3.91
CA ALA A 335 -5.26 9.81 -4.20
C ALA A 335 -5.87 11.21 -4.13
N ALA A 336 -5.48 12.03 -3.15
CA ALA A 336 -5.89 13.43 -3.07
C ALA A 336 -5.41 14.24 -4.29
N TYR A 337 -4.15 14.02 -4.71
CA TYR A 337 -3.60 14.65 -5.91
C TYR A 337 -4.34 14.23 -7.19
N ILE A 338 -4.61 12.94 -7.38
CA ILE A 338 -5.40 12.45 -8.53
C ILE A 338 -6.80 13.09 -8.53
N GLY A 339 -7.43 13.26 -7.36
CA GLY A 339 -8.70 13.95 -7.24
C GLY A 339 -8.65 15.42 -7.67
N SER A 340 -7.52 16.11 -7.45
CA SER A 340 -7.37 17.53 -7.81
C SER A 340 -7.15 17.76 -9.31
N LEU A 341 -6.81 16.72 -10.08
CA LEU A 341 -6.70 16.78 -11.54
C LEU A 341 -8.05 17.00 -12.25
N ASN A 342 -9.18 16.93 -11.52
CA ASN A 342 -10.54 17.11 -12.04
C ASN A 342 -10.93 16.14 -13.17
N LEU A 343 -10.35 14.92 -13.17
CA LEU A 343 -10.62 13.86 -14.15
C LEU A 343 -11.79 12.93 -13.75
N GLY A 344 -12.64 13.37 -12.81
CA GLY A 344 -13.78 12.58 -12.31
C GLY A 344 -13.41 11.53 -11.25
N PHE A 345 -12.19 11.55 -10.72
CA PHE A 345 -11.76 10.78 -9.56
C PHE A 345 -12.14 11.52 -8.28
N VAL A 346 -12.81 10.82 -7.35
CA VAL A 346 -13.21 11.37 -6.05
C VAL A 346 -12.85 10.36 -5.00
N VAL A 347 -12.15 10.78 -3.95
CA VAL A 347 -11.84 9.94 -2.78
C VAL A 347 -13.15 9.56 -2.10
N LYS A 348 -13.46 8.25 -2.10
CA LYS A 348 -14.68 7.67 -1.52
C LYS A 348 -14.50 7.26 -0.07
N GLN A 349 -13.28 6.93 0.32
CA GLN A 349 -12.93 6.42 1.63
C GLN A 349 -11.46 6.73 1.94
N PRO A 350 -11.07 6.82 3.23
CA PRO A 350 -9.66 6.85 3.63
C PRO A 350 -8.98 5.50 3.33
N PRO A 351 -7.63 5.43 3.41
CA PRO A 351 -6.93 4.14 3.40
C PRO A 351 -7.41 3.23 4.55
N GLU A 352 -7.36 1.91 4.35
CA GLU A 352 -7.81 0.93 5.36
C GLU A 352 -6.83 0.78 6.55
N VAL A 353 -5.62 1.27 6.35
CA VAL A 353 -4.51 1.28 7.31
C VAL A 353 -4.24 2.74 7.67
N ILE A 354 -3.83 2.96 8.91
CA ILE A 354 -3.41 4.30 9.32
C ILE A 354 -2.21 4.77 8.51
N THR A 355 -2.14 6.08 8.32
CA THR A 355 -1.01 6.70 7.66
C THR A 355 0.15 6.87 8.65
N GLY A 356 1.38 6.70 8.19
CA GLY A 356 2.60 7.11 8.88
C GLY A 356 2.95 8.60 8.69
N TYR A 357 2.18 9.33 7.87
CA TYR A 357 2.47 10.72 7.52
C TYR A 357 1.68 11.70 8.40
N GLY A 358 2.42 12.52 9.15
CA GLY A 358 1.84 13.60 9.96
C GLY A 358 1.09 14.65 9.15
N LYS A 359 0.34 15.54 9.78
CA LYS A 359 -0.39 16.62 9.09
C LYS A 359 -0.30 17.91 9.85
N GLY A 360 0.08 19.00 9.17
CA GLY A 360 0.11 20.33 9.76
C GLY A 360 0.97 20.40 11.03
N PHE A 361 2.17 19.83 10.96
CA PHE A 361 3.12 19.67 12.07
C PHE A 361 2.69 18.70 13.19
N ASP A 362 1.55 18.02 13.07
CA ASP A 362 1.12 17.00 14.03
C ASP A 362 1.48 15.57 13.56
N PHE A 363 1.53 14.63 14.51
CA PHE A 363 1.86 13.24 14.25
C PHE A 363 0.69 12.47 13.61
N ALA A 364 1.03 11.47 12.80
CA ALA A 364 0.05 10.67 12.06
C ALA A 364 -0.83 9.78 12.96
N ASN A 365 -0.28 9.33 14.09
CA ASN A 365 -0.93 8.41 15.03
C ASN A 365 -0.55 8.74 16.49
N GLY A 366 -0.80 9.99 16.92
CA GLY A 366 -0.41 10.49 18.24
C GLY A 366 -1.10 9.82 19.44
N SER A 367 -2.28 9.24 19.23
CA SER A 367 -3.03 8.47 20.26
C SER A 367 -2.85 6.95 20.14
N PHE A 368 -2.08 6.47 19.16
CA PHE A 368 -1.79 5.05 18.94
C PHE A 368 -3.03 4.16 18.68
N GLU A 369 -4.18 4.75 18.38
CA GLU A 369 -5.41 4.03 18.02
C GLU A 369 -5.23 3.23 16.73
N GLY A 370 -4.47 3.80 15.81
CA GLY A 370 -4.17 3.25 14.51
C GLY A 370 -3.21 2.07 14.55
N GLY A 371 -3.44 1.05 13.72
CA GLY A 371 -2.48 -0.03 13.47
C GLY A 371 -2.47 -0.51 12.04
N ALA A 372 -1.38 -1.19 11.71
CA ALA A 372 -1.30 -2.06 10.57
C ALA A 372 -2.28 -3.24 10.68
N ARG A 373 -2.39 -3.99 9.59
CA ARG A 373 -3.26 -5.15 9.44
C ARG A 373 -2.44 -6.42 9.44
N ASP A 374 -3.13 -7.54 9.37
CA ASP A 374 -2.52 -8.86 9.17
C ASP A 374 -1.57 -9.37 10.26
N GLY A 375 -1.71 -8.84 11.47
CA GLY A 375 -0.75 -9.14 12.53
C GLY A 375 0.62 -8.51 12.32
N TYR A 376 0.82 -7.72 11.25
CA TYR A 376 1.94 -6.79 11.17
C TYR A 376 1.76 -5.76 12.30
N GLY A 377 2.71 -5.75 13.22
CA GLY A 377 2.63 -4.98 14.47
C GLY A 377 2.79 -3.47 14.30
N GLY A 378 3.07 -2.97 13.08
CA GLY A 378 3.36 -1.57 12.82
C GLY A 378 2.20 -0.63 13.17
N PHE A 379 2.52 0.60 13.59
CA PHE A 379 1.53 1.57 14.03
C PHE A 379 1.92 3.03 13.76
N GLY A 380 2.74 3.29 12.74
CA GLY A 380 3.11 4.66 12.36
C GLY A 380 4.26 5.25 13.17
N TRP A 381 4.70 4.57 14.23
CA TRP A 381 5.92 4.90 14.95
C TRP A 381 6.82 3.68 14.88
N ARG A 382 7.98 3.83 14.22
CA ARG A 382 8.94 2.76 14.03
C ARG A 382 9.76 2.58 15.28
N TYR A 383 10.07 1.34 15.63
CA TYR A 383 10.89 1.00 16.79
C TYR A 383 12.28 0.50 16.39
N PHE A 384 13.28 0.82 17.21
CA PHE A 384 14.66 0.38 16.96
C PHE A 384 14.83 -1.11 17.28
N GLU A 385 14.27 -1.55 18.42
CA GLU A 385 14.29 -2.92 18.92
C GLU A 385 12.87 -3.40 19.29
N ASP A 386 12.72 -4.71 19.50
CA ASP A 386 11.39 -5.35 19.66
C ASP A 386 10.77 -5.18 21.07
N GLY A 387 11.31 -4.28 21.91
CA GLY A 387 10.81 -4.03 23.27
C GLY A 387 9.65 -3.02 23.35
N VAL A 388 9.11 -2.60 22.20
CA VAL A 388 7.97 -1.69 22.11
C VAL A 388 6.67 -2.47 21.98
N LYS A 389 5.70 -2.17 22.86
CA LYS A 389 4.37 -2.79 22.81
C LYS A 389 3.26 -1.77 22.75
N ARG A 390 2.39 -1.88 21.74
CA ARG A 390 1.09 -1.20 21.74
C ARG A 390 0.10 -1.91 22.66
N VAL A 391 -0.48 -1.18 23.60
CA VAL A 391 -1.34 -1.71 24.68
C VAL A 391 -2.75 -1.16 24.51
N HIS A 392 -3.75 -2.04 24.47
CA HIS A 392 -5.17 -1.67 24.54
C HIS A 392 -5.63 -1.70 26.00
N ASP A 393 -5.88 -0.54 26.59
CA ASP A 393 -6.44 -0.40 27.94
C ASP A 393 -7.17 0.95 28.08
N PRO A 394 -8.44 1.02 27.64
CA PRO A 394 -9.23 2.25 27.63
C PRO A 394 -9.46 2.87 29.00
N LYS A 395 -9.25 2.13 30.09
CA LYS A 395 -9.42 2.65 31.45
C LYS A 395 -8.20 3.43 31.92
N ASN A 396 -7.03 3.09 31.39
CA ASN A 396 -5.76 3.63 31.83
C ASN A 396 -4.99 4.35 30.72
N ALA A 397 -5.50 4.45 29.50
CA ALA A 397 -4.91 5.26 28.44
C ALA A 397 -5.08 6.76 28.75
N ALA A 398 -4.09 7.58 28.37
CA ALA A 398 -4.17 9.04 28.53
C ALA A 398 -5.15 9.68 27.53
N ASP A 399 -5.29 9.06 26.36
CA ASP A 399 -6.24 9.41 25.31
C ASP A 399 -6.71 8.12 24.62
N GLY A 400 -7.95 8.11 24.14
CA GLY A 400 -8.55 6.97 23.43
C GLY A 400 -8.57 5.67 24.25
N ALA A 401 -8.11 4.59 23.61
CA ALA A 401 -8.09 3.22 24.08
C ALA A 401 -6.67 2.63 24.13
N TYR A 402 -5.70 3.26 23.46
CA TYR A 402 -4.36 2.73 23.28
C TYR A 402 -3.26 3.64 23.86
N PHE A 403 -2.14 3.02 24.21
CA PHE A 403 -0.86 3.69 24.44
C PHE A 403 0.29 2.74 24.10
N ILE A 404 1.50 3.26 23.97
CA ILE A 404 2.70 2.43 23.84
C ILE A 404 3.42 2.26 25.17
N ARG A 405 3.98 1.08 25.38
CA ARG A 405 4.87 0.78 26.50
C ARG A 405 6.26 0.52 25.95
N LEU A 406 7.23 1.25 26.48
CA LEU A 406 8.65 1.09 26.20
C LEU A 406 9.31 0.36 27.38
N GLU A 407 10.11 -0.66 27.10
CA GLU A 407 11.02 -1.23 28.09
C GLU A 407 12.25 -0.32 28.27
N LYS A 408 13.05 -0.58 29.31
CA LYS A 408 14.22 0.26 29.60
C LYS A 408 15.23 0.13 28.46
N GLY A 409 15.53 1.27 27.81
CA GLY A 409 16.48 1.34 26.69
C GLY A 409 15.80 1.31 25.32
N GLU A 410 14.49 1.11 25.28
CA GLU A 410 13.70 1.10 24.05
C GLU A 410 13.35 2.51 23.58
N GLN A 411 13.21 2.66 22.27
CA GLN A 411 12.87 3.91 21.60
C GLN A 411 11.93 3.64 20.43
N VAL A 412 10.97 4.55 20.25
CA VAL A 412 10.18 4.66 19.01
C VAL A 412 10.54 5.98 18.33
N HIS A 413 10.29 6.10 17.04
CA HIS A 413 10.31 7.38 16.37
C HIS A 413 9.23 7.46 15.28
N GLN A 414 8.84 8.68 14.93
CA GLN A 414 8.09 8.95 13.71
C GLN A 414 8.86 9.98 12.88
N CYS A 415 9.01 9.70 11.59
CA CYS A 415 9.57 10.68 10.67
C CYS A 415 8.52 11.74 10.35
N VAL A 416 8.94 12.99 10.42
CA VAL A 416 8.16 14.17 10.09
C VAL A 416 8.90 14.94 9.01
N ASP A 417 8.19 15.32 7.97
CA ASP A 417 8.69 16.27 6.99
C ASP A 417 8.97 17.61 7.67
N ALA A 418 10.19 18.14 7.52
CA ALA A 418 10.60 19.32 8.28
C ALA A 418 9.87 20.60 7.83
N SER A 419 9.33 20.64 6.61
CA SER A 419 8.48 21.77 6.21
C SER A 419 7.11 21.73 6.90
N GLY A 420 6.64 20.52 7.27
CA GLY A 420 5.36 20.24 7.94
C GLY A 420 4.11 20.46 7.10
N ASP A 421 4.26 21.04 5.92
CA ASP A 421 3.23 21.14 4.88
C ASP A 421 3.53 20.21 3.68
N PHE A 422 4.61 19.43 3.78
CA PHE A 422 5.13 18.54 2.75
C PHE A 422 5.54 19.22 1.45
N SER A 423 5.99 20.45 1.54
CA SER A 423 6.70 21.11 0.46
C SER A 423 8.14 20.59 0.43
N PRO A 424 8.70 20.26 -0.74
CA PRO A 424 10.10 19.88 -0.83
C PRO A 424 10.98 21.05 -0.45
N GLY A 425 11.88 20.80 0.51
CA GLY A 425 12.85 21.78 0.96
C GLY A 425 13.20 21.58 2.42
N PRO A 426 14.22 22.30 2.90
CA PRO A 426 14.54 22.31 4.31
C PRO A 426 13.49 23.11 5.11
N ALA A 427 13.44 22.87 6.41
CA ALA A 427 12.75 23.72 7.37
C ALA A 427 13.17 25.19 7.24
N ASN A 428 12.25 26.10 7.55
CA ASN A 428 12.55 27.53 7.54
C ASN A 428 13.62 27.88 8.57
N PRO A 429 14.48 28.87 8.31
CA PRO A 429 15.46 29.35 9.29
C PRO A 429 14.80 29.72 10.61
N GLY A 430 15.27 29.14 11.72
CA GLY A 430 14.73 29.41 13.06
C GLY A 430 13.40 28.71 13.36
N GLN A 431 12.95 27.78 12.51
CA GLN A 431 11.77 26.98 12.77
C GLN A 431 11.96 26.10 14.02
N ARG A 432 10.94 26.12 14.89
CA ARG A 432 10.94 25.41 16.17
C ARG A 432 9.79 24.39 16.21
N TYR A 433 10.06 23.27 16.86
CA TYR A 433 9.14 22.16 17.03
C TYR A 433 8.93 21.95 18.52
N THR A 434 7.68 21.96 18.94
CA THR A 434 7.29 21.61 20.30
C THR A 434 6.66 20.24 20.27
N VAL A 435 7.27 19.28 20.95
CA VAL A 435 6.74 17.93 21.10
C VAL A 435 6.18 17.82 22.50
N THR A 436 4.91 17.41 22.60
CA THR A 436 4.25 17.14 23.87
C THR A 436 3.76 15.71 23.89
N ALA A 437 4.10 14.97 24.94
CA ALA A 437 3.65 13.61 25.15
C ALA A 437 3.10 13.45 26.57
N ALA A 438 1.98 12.74 26.69
CA ALA A 438 1.52 12.23 27.98
C ALA A 438 2.34 10.97 28.32
N ILE A 439 3.09 11.00 29.42
CA ILE A 439 3.98 9.91 29.82
C ILE A 439 3.73 9.57 31.29
N ARG A 440 3.79 8.28 31.62
CA ARG A 440 3.83 7.77 33.00
C ARG A 440 4.83 6.62 33.13
N SER A 441 5.23 6.32 34.35
CA SER A 441 6.07 5.16 34.67
C SER A 441 5.28 4.08 35.40
N THR A 442 5.80 2.85 35.42
CA THR A 442 5.22 1.74 36.20
C THR A 442 5.70 1.72 37.66
N GLY A 443 6.69 2.54 38.01
CA GLY A 443 7.31 2.60 39.34
C GLY A 443 7.65 4.03 39.76
N SER A 444 8.13 4.21 40.99
CA SER A 444 8.35 5.54 41.57
C SER A 444 9.56 6.31 41.04
N ALA A 445 10.45 5.67 40.27
CA ALA A 445 11.64 6.29 39.69
C ALA A 445 11.89 5.78 38.27
N ALA A 446 11.53 6.59 37.27
CA ALA A 446 11.90 6.38 35.88
C ALA A 446 12.32 7.71 35.24
N THR A 447 13.20 7.62 34.26
CA THR A 447 13.56 8.74 33.39
C THR A 447 13.17 8.40 31.96
N VAL A 448 12.68 9.40 31.24
CA VAL A 448 12.38 9.30 29.80
C VAL A 448 13.04 10.48 29.10
N ALA A 449 13.29 10.35 27.81
CA ALA A 449 13.69 11.46 26.96
C ALA A 449 12.65 11.68 25.86
N ILE A 450 12.40 12.94 25.52
CA ILE A 450 11.82 13.31 24.23
C ILE A 450 12.98 13.81 23.38
N GLY A 451 13.14 13.26 22.18
CA GLY A 451 14.24 13.53 21.27
C GLY A 451 13.78 14.00 19.89
N ALA A 452 14.65 14.72 19.21
CA ALA A 452 14.52 15.07 17.80
C ALA A 452 15.86 14.88 17.11
N ASP A 453 15.87 14.10 16.04
CA ASP A 453 17.01 13.93 15.14
C ASP A 453 16.75 14.62 13.80
N PHE A 454 17.60 15.57 13.43
CA PHE A 454 17.42 16.36 12.21
C PHE A 454 18.34 15.86 11.10
N GLU A 455 17.74 15.48 9.97
CA GLU A 455 18.44 14.94 8.82
C GLU A 455 18.39 15.93 7.65
N GLY A 456 19.48 16.02 6.90
CA GLY A 456 19.53 16.76 5.64
C GLY A 456 18.80 16.03 4.51
N GLN A 457 19.00 16.50 3.27
CA GLN A 457 18.38 15.85 2.10
C GLN A 457 18.90 14.42 1.87
N ASP A 458 20.20 14.19 2.03
CA ASP A 458 20.77 12.84 1.93
C ASP A 458 20.40 12.02 3.17
N LEU A 459 20.05 10.75 2.94
CA LEU A 459 19.91 9.78 4.03
C LEU A 459 21.19 9.66 4.87
N TYR A 460 21.01 9.33 6.15
CA TYR A 460 22.04 8.94 7.12
C TYR A 460 22.98 10.04 7.62
N LYS A 461 22.76 11.29 7.23
CA LYS A 461 23.47 12.43 7.83
C LYS A 461 22.75 12.89 9.11
N ARG A 462 22.67 11.99 10.10
CA ARG A 462 21.92 12.13 11.37
C ARG A 462 22.78 12.60 12.54
N GLU A 463 23.53 13.68 12.33
CA GLU A 463 24.49 14.18 13.32
C GLU A 463 23.90 15.23 14.27
N ASN A 464 22.56 15.38 14.30
CA ASN A 464 21.89 16.49 14.99
C ASN A 464 20.85 16.02 16.02
N PHE A 465 21.07 14.88 16.66
CA PHE A 465 20.17 14.41 17.72
C PHE A 465 20.24 15.32 18.96
N VAL A 466 19.08 15.82 19.38
CA VAL A 466 18.90 16.61 20.60
C VAL A 466 17.78 16.00 21.42
N ALA A 467 18.00 15.83 22.72
CA ALA A 467 17.00 15.26 23.62
C ALA A 467 16.85 16.04 24.93
N ARG A 468 15.65 15.99 25.50
CA ARG A 468 15.33 16.53 26.83
C ARG A 468 14.89 15.39 27.74
N GLN A 469 15.58 15.23 28.86
CA GLN A 469 15.28 14.21 29.85
C GLN A 469 14.28 14.72 30.90
N PHE A 470 13.39 13.83 31.34
CA PHE A 470 12.38 14.10 32.35
C PHE A 470 12.35 12.97 33.39
N SER A 471 12.14 13.33 34.65
CA SER A 471 11.74 12.39 35.69
C SER A 471 10.22 12.14 35.59
N VAL A 472 9.82 10.88 35.49
CA VAL A 472 8.43 10.49 35.19
C VAL A 472 7.73 9.91 36.42
N ALA A 473 6.51 10.39 36.68
CA ALA A 473 5.68 9.91 37.79
C ALA A 473 4.81 8.70 37.39
N PRO A 474 4.28 7.93 38.36
CA PRO A 474 3.37 6.81 38.07
C PRO A 474 2.05 7.20 37.42
N GLU A 475 1.61 8.46 37.58
CA GLU A 475 0.45 9.04 36.93
C GLU A 475 0.80 9.73 35.59
N TRP A 476 -0.17 9.77 34.67
CA TRP A 476 -0.02 10.47 33.40
C TRP A 476 0.20 11.96 33.62
N ARG A 477 1.27 12.49 33.04
CA ARG A 477 1.57 13.91 33.00
C ARG A 477 2.06 14.28 31.59
N ASN A 478 1.78 15.51 31.19
CA ASN A 478 2.31 16.04 29.93
C ASN A 478 3.75 16.52 30.13
N TYR A 479 4.62 16.07 29.26
CA TYR A 479 6.01 16.50 29.17
C TYR A 479 6.21 17.14 27.80
N SER A 480 6.86 18.30 27.78
CA SER A 480 7.07 19.08 26.55
C SER A 480 8.54 19.40 26.35
N ALA A 481 9.03 19.21 25.14
CA ALA A 481 10.36 19.58 24.70
C ALA A 481 10.28 20.47 23.46
N GLU A 482 11.11 21.52 23.42
CA GLU A 482 11.26 22.39 22.26
C GLU A 482 12.61 22.10 21.58
N PHE A 483 12.58 21.96 20.25
CA PHE A 483 13.74 21.73 19.40
C PHE A 483 13.78 22.77 18.28
N SER A 484 14.97 23.24 17.93
CA SER A 484 15.18 24.15 16.80
C SER A 484 15.85 23.39 15.67
N ALA A 485 15.29 23.44 14.46
CA ALA A 485 15.92 22.81 13.30
C ALA A 485 17.23 23.52 12.94
N PRO A 486 18.34 22.79 12.81
CA PRO A 486 19.51 23.29 12.12
C PRO A 486 19.19 23.77 10.69
N PRO A 487 19.93 24.75 10.14
CA PRO A 487 19.81 25.10 8.73
C PRO A 487 20.02 23.87 7.83
N GLY A 488 19.13 23.66 6.87
CA GLY A 488 19.24 22.55 5.92
C GLY A 488 18.63 21.22 6.40
N SER A 489 17.83 21.20 7.46
CA SER A 489 17.08 20.01 7.88
C SER A 489 15.85 19.78 6.99
N TRP A 490 15.79 18.64 6.30
CA TRP A 490 14.66 18.25 5.44
C TRP A 490 13.69 17.30 6.15
N LYS A 491 14.19 16.52 7.10
CA LYS A 491 13.38 15.58 7.89
C LYS A 491 13.74 15.64 9.35
N ILE A 492 12.79 15.20 10.17
CA ILE A 492 12.93 15.15 11.62
C ILE A 492 12.41 13.81 12.09
N TYR A 493 13.21 13.07 12.84
CA TYR A 493 12.77 11.87 13.53
C TYR A 493 12.51 12.23 14.98
N ILE A 494 11.24 12.31 15.35
CA ILE A 494 10.84 12.57 16.74
C ILE A 494 10.72 11.26 17.48
N SER A 495 11.33 11.16 18.65
CA SER A 495 11.40 9.94 19.45
C SER A 495 11.06 10.11 20.92
#